data_AF-A0A7C6D154-F1
#
_entry.id   AF-A0A7C6D154-F1
#
_cell.length_a   1.000
_cell.length_b   1.000
_cell.length_c   1.000
_cell.angle_alpha   90.00
_cell.angle_beta   90.00
_cell.angle_gamma   90.00
#
_symmetry.space_group_name_H-M   'P 1'
#
loop_
_entity.id
_entity.type
_entity.pdbx_description
1 polymer ?
#
loop_
_entity_poly.entity_id
_entity_poly.type
_entity_poly.pdbx_seq_one_letter_code
_entity_poly.pdbx_strand_id
1 'polypeptide(L)'
;MRYWYCPRDDRIRPMKRSADGRCDICLQDCVQIRVKHSIHGYIMYALDIVAAIMIVLYLAHYQFDADFASFVRAVNEVAYIGAMFALIFVSFIFSGLDMVRMQAEALRIGREGRDGT
;
A
#
# COMPACT_ATOMS: atom_id res chain seq x y z
N MET A 1 8.77 4.97 -2.28
CA MET A 1 9.47 3.68 -2.56
C MET A 1 10.43 3.84 -3.74
N ARG A 2 11.43 2.95 -3.91
CA ARG A 2 12.34 2.94 -5.07
C ARG A 2 11.81 1.95 -6.10
N TYR A 3 11.48 2.44 -7.29
CA TYR A 3 11.05 1.61 -8.42
C TYR A 3 12.08 1.70 -9.54
N TRP A 4 12.25 0.62 -10.29
CA TRP A 4 13.09 0.57 -11.48
C TRP A 4 12.19 0.62 -12.71
N TYR A 5 12.50 1.51 -13.64
CA TYR A 5 11.71 1.71 -14.87
C TYR A 5 12.52 1.27 -16.09
N CYS A 6 11.88 0.52 -17.00
CA CYS A 6 12.42 0.20 -18.33
C CYS A 6 11.84 1.18 -19.37
N PRO A 7 12.66 2.03 -20.01
CA PRO A 7 12.18 3.05 -20.96
C PRO A 7 11.61 2.49 -22.28
N ARG A 8 11.81 1.20 -22.57
CA ARG A 8 11.37 0.56 -23.81
C ARG A 8 10.03 -0.18 -23.70
N ASP A 9 9.66 -0.65 -22.50
CA ASP A 9 8.45 -1.46 -22.27
C ASP A 9 7.27 -0.62 -21.73
N ASP A 10 7.49 0.67 -21.39
CA ASP A 10 6.52 1.60 -20.78
C ASP A 10 5.69 0.98 -19.62
N ARG A 11 6.27 -0.02 -18.95
CA ARG A 11 5.67 -0.76 -17.84
C ARG A 11 6.47 -0.52 -16.57
N ILE A 12 5.77 -0.12 -15.51
CA ILE A 12 6.35 0.03 -14.17
C ILE A 12 6.09 -1.27 -13.43
N ARG A 13 7.17 -1.99 -13.10
CA ARG A 13 7.10 -3.19 -12.26
C ARG A 13 8.13 -3.05 -11.14
N PRO A 14 7.93 -3.71 -9.98
CA PRO A 14 9.00 -3.93 -9.03
C PRO A 14 10.07 -4.82 -9.68
N MET A 15 10.95 -4.21 -10.46
CA MET A 15 11.96 -4.89 -11.27
C MET A 15 13.12 -5.31 -10.36
N LYS A 16 13.52 -6.58 -10.46
CA LYS A 16 14.76 -7.03 -9.84
C LYS A 16 15.91 -6.54 -10.73
N ARG A 17 16.92 -5.94 -10.12
CA ARG A 17 18.13 -5.53 -10.84
C ARG A 17 18.84 -6.80 -11.32
N SER A 18 19.24 -6.86 -12.58
CA SER A 18 20.25 -7.85 -12.99
C SER A 18 21.57 -7.52 -12.30
N ALA A 19 22.44 -8.51 -12.08
CA ALA A 19 23.72 -8.33 -11.40
C ALA A 19 24.59 -7.24 -12.04
N ASP A 20 24.41 -6.99 -13.33
CA ASP A 20 25.14 -6.00 -14.14
C ASP A 20 24.54 -4.58 -14.09
N GLY A 21 23.56 -4.33 -13.22
CA GLY A 21 22.92 -3.01 -13.08
C GLY A 21 21.93 -2.64 -14.19
N ARG A 22 21.79 -3.52 -15.19
CA ARG A 22 20.86 -3.44 -16.32
C ARG A 22 19.51 -4.07 -15.99
N CYS A 23 18.52 -3.72 -16.82
CA CYS A 23 17.16 -4.21 -16.71
C CYS A 23 17.08 -5.69 -17.12
N ASP A 24 16.36 -6.50 -16.35
CA ASP A 24 16.23 -7.95 -16.60
C ASP A 24 15.48 -8.28 -17.91
N ILE A 25 14.51 -7.43 -18.31
CA ILE A 25 13.73 -7.63 -19.54
C ILE A 25 14.42 -7.02 -20.77
N CYS A 26 14.86 -5.77 -20.66
CA CYS A 26 15.30 -4.97 -21.81
C CYS A 26 16.83 -4.81 -21.90
N LEU A 27 17.60 -5.32 -20.92
CA LEU A 27 19.07 -5.28 -20.87
C LEU A 27 19.70 -3.89 -21.04
N GLN A 28 18.92 -2.83 -20.83
CA GLN A 28 19.35 -1.42 -20.85
C GLN A 28 19.54 -0.88 -19.43
N ASP A 29 20.18 0.28 -19.30
CA ASP A 29 20.38 0.93 -18.01
C ASP A 29 19.04 1.28 -17.36
N CYS A 30 18.80 0.75 -16.14
CA CYS A 30 17.59 1.04 -15.41
C CYS A 30 17.65 2.45 -14.81
N VAL A 31 16.58 3.23 -14.99
CA VAL A 31 16.42 4.50 -14.28
C VAL A 31 15.75 4.22 -12.94
N GLN A 32 16.39 4.66 -11.85
CA GLN A 32 15.82 4.56 -10.52
C GLN A 32 14.83 5.71 -10.30
N ILE A 33 13.54 5.40 -10.27
CA ILE A 33 12.49 6.39 -10.01
C ILE A 33 12.17 6.39 -8.51
N ARG A 34 12.18 7.58 -7.90
CA ARG A 34 11.72 7.77 -6.52
C ARG A 34 10.28 8.30 -6.57
N VAL A 35 9.32 7.42 -6.32
CA VAL A 35 7.91 7.79 -6.20
C VAL A 35 7.62 8.16 -4.75
N LYS A 36 7.04 9.34 -4.52
CA LYS A 36 6.60 9.78 -3.19
C LYS A 36 5.30 9.04 -2.82
N HIS A 37 5.12 8.73 -1.54
CA HIS A 37 3.84 8.21 -1.08
C HIS A 37 2.74 9.25 -1.28
N SER A 38 1.60 8.83 -1.82
CA SER A 38 0.42 9.67 -1.89
C SER A 38 -0.18 9.84 -0.50
N ILE A 39 -0.95 10.91 -0.32
CA ILE A 39 -1.79 11.13 0.87
C ILE A 39 -2.74 9.93 1.09
N HIS A 40 -3.19 9.29 0.00
CA HIS A 40 -4.05 8.10 0.05
C HIS A 40 -3.36 6.92 0.73
N GLY A 41 -2.06 6.71 0.50
CA GLY A 41 -1.29 5.66 1.18
C GLY A 41 -1.17 5.90 2.68
N TYR A 42 -0.99 7.15 3.13
CA TYR A 42 -0.98 7.48 4.56
C TYR A 42 -2.34 7.23 5.24
N ILE A 43 -3.44 7.57 4.56
CA ILE A 43 -4.80 7.31 5.06
C ILE A 43 -5.04 5.80 5.17
N MET A 44 -4.66 5.02 4.14
CA MET A 44 -4.73 3.56 4.15
C MET A 44 -3.99 2.96 5.36
N TYR A 45 -2.72 3.34 5.58
CA TYR A 45 -1.95 2.86 6.72
C TYR A 45 -2.61 3.19 8.07
N ALA A 46 -3.17 4.39 8.21
CA ALA A 46 -3.86 4.78 9.43
C ALA A 46 -5.11 3.92 9.66
N LEU A 47 -5.91 3.67 8.61
CA LEU A 47 -7.11 2.82 8.69
C LEU A 47 -6.76 1.37 9.03
N ASP A 48 -5.70 0.82 8.42
CA ASP A 48 -5.23 -0.54 8.70
C ASP A 48 -4.76 -0.70 10.15
N ILE A 49 -4.05 0.29 10.70
CA ILE A 49 -3.62 0.28 12.09
C ILE A 49 -4.84 0.26 13.03
N VAL A 50 -5.84 1.11 12.76
CA VAL A 50 -7.06 1.15 13.56
C VAL A 50 -7.81 -0.18 13.48
N ALA A 51 -7.96 -0.75 12.27
CA ALA A 51 -8.59 -2.05 12.08
C ALA A 51 -7.84 -3.17 12.82
N ALA A 52 -6.51 -3.20 12.73
CA ALA A 52 -5.67 -4.18 13.43
C ALA A 52 -5.83 -4.08 14.95
N ILE A 53 -5.84 -2.87 15.51
CA ILE A 53 -6.08 -2.66 16.94
C ILE A 53 -7.47 -3.20 17.33
N MET A 54 -8.50 -2.90 16.54
CA MET A 54 -9.85 -3.42 16.79
C MET A 54 -9.92 -4.95 16.75
N ILE A 55 -9.22 -5.61 15.82
CA ILE A 55 -9.13 -7.08 15.74
C ILE A 55 -8.47 -7.63 17.00
N VAL A 56 -7.33 -7.06 17.41
CA VAL A 56 -6.60 -7.53 18.60
C VAL A 56 -7.44 -7.38 19.85
N LEU A 57 -8.14 -6.25 20.02
CA LEU A 57 -9.03 -6.03 21.15
C LEU A 57 -10.21 -7.01 21.17
N TYR A 58 -10.78 -7.29 20.00
CA TYR A 58 -11.85 -8.27 19.86
C TYR A 58 -11.37 -9.67 20.29
N LEU A 59 -10.21 -10.10 19.79
CA LEU A 59 -9.62 -11.40 20.15
C LEU A 59 -9.21 -11.45 21.62
N ALA A 60 -8.60 -10.40 22.15
CA ALA A 60 -8.20 -10.31 23.55
C ALA A 60 -9.40 -10.48 24.48
N HIS A 61 -10.55 -9.89 24.12
CA HIS A 61 -11.77 -10.06 24.90
C HIS A 61 -12.37 -11.46 24.71
N TYR A 62 -12.68 -11.86 23.47
CA TYR A 62 -13.47 -13.07 23.22
C TYR A 62 -12.69 -14.39 23.34
N GLN A 63 -11.37 -14.41 23.10
CA GLN A 63 -10.55 -15.62 23.22
C GLN A 63 -9.79 -15.72 24.54
N PHE A 64 -9.35 -14.59 25.09
CA PHE A 64 -8.45 -14.57 26.26
C PHE A 64 -9.12 -14.02 27.53
N ASP A 65 -10.40 -13.63 27.46
CA ASP A 65 -11.19 -13.07 28.57
C ASP A 65 -10.46 -11.92 29.30
N ALA A 66 -9.74 -11.10 28.53
CA ALA A 66 -8.87 -10.08 29.10
C ALA A 66 -9.67 -8.87 29.58
N ASP A 67 -9.57 -8.55 30.88
CA ASP A 67 -10.33 -7.47 31.54
C ASP A 67 -10.10 -6.08 30.93
N PHE A 68 -8.91 -5.82 30.37
CA PHE A 68 -8.59 -4.54 29.74
C PHE A 68 -9.39 -4.28 28.44
N ALA A 69 -9.92 -5.34 27.82
CA ALA A 69 -10.73 -5.27 26.60
C ALA A 69 -12.25 -5.35 26.89
N SER A 70 -12.65 -5.31 28.17
CA SER A 70 -14.05 -5.43 28.60
C SER A 70 -15.00 -4.37 28.02
N PHE A 71 -14.48 -3.23 27.56
CA PHE A 71 -15.27 -2.21 26.86
C PHE A 71 -15.87 -2.70 25.54
N VAL A 72 -15.25 -3.70 24.90
CA VAL A 72 -15.79 -4.33 23.66
C VAL A 72 -17.17 -4.93 23.94
N ARG A 73 -17.41 -5.43 25.16
CA ARG A 73 -18.70 -5.99 25.61
C ARG A 73 -19.83 -4.97 25.67
N ALA A 74 -19.50 -3.70 25.90
CA ALA A 74 -20.50 -2.62 25.95
C ALA A 74 -20.94 -2.18 24.54
N VAL A 75 -20.22 -2.59 23.50
CA VAL A 75 -20.52 -2.29 22.11
C VAL A 75 -21.31 -3.43 21.49
N ASN A 76 -22.29 -3.11 20.64
CA ASN A 76 -23.00 -4.13 19.88
C ASN A 76 -22.01 -4.88 18.96
N GLU A 77 -21.87 -6.18 19.18
CA GLU A 77 -20.93 -7.06 18.46
C GLU A 77 -21.07 -6.95 16.93
N VAL A 78 -22.30 -6.92 16.43
CA VAL A 78 -22.58 -6.81 14.99
C VAL A 78 -22.10 -5.47 14.45
N ALA A 79 -22.29 -4.38 15.20
CA ALA A 79 -21.81 -3.06 14.82
C ALA A 79 -20.28 -2.99 14.86
N TYR A 80 -19.64 -3.63 15.84
CA TYR A 80 -18.18 -3.67 15.99
C TYR A 80 -17.53 -4.44 14.83
N ILE A 81 -18.01 -5.65 14.53
CA ILE A 81 -17.54 -6.45 13.39
C ILE A 81 -17.81 -5.72 12.08
N GLY A 82 -18.99 -5.09 11.94
CA GLY A 82 -19.34 -4.28 10.77
C GLY A 82 -18.36 -3.13 10.56
N ALA A 83 -17.98 -2.42 11.62
CA ALA A 83 -17.00 -1.34 11.57
C ALA A 83 -15.61 -1.84 11.16
N MET A 84 -15.17 -3.00 11.68
CA MET A 84 -13.90 -3.61 11.26
C MET A 84 -13.88 -3.92 9.77
N PHE A 85 -14.94 -4.56 9.25
CA PHE A 85 -15.08 -4.85 7.83
C PHE A 85 -15.12 -3.58 6.98
N ALA A 86 -15.83 -2.55 7.43
CA ALA A 86 -15.89 -1.27 6.74
C ALA A 86 -14.51 -0.60 6.65
N LEU A 87 -13.74 -0.58 7.75
CA LEU A 87 -12.39 -0.02 7.76
C LEU A 87 -11.46 -0.74 6.79
N ILE A 88 -11.49 -2.08 6.78
CA ILE A 88 -10.71 -2.90 5.85
C ILE A 88 -11.12 -2.60 4.40
N PHE A 89 -12.42 -2.55 4.12
CA PHE A 89 -12.93 -2.27 2.79
C PHE A 89 -12.52 -0.88 2.28
N VAL A 90 -12.64 0.15 3.13
CA VAL A 90 -12.20 1.51 2.79
C VAL A 90 -10.70 1.56 2.56
N SER A 91 -9.91 0.82 3.36
CA SER A 91 -8.47 0.68 3.14
C SER A 91 -8.13 0.09 1.76
N PHE A 92 -8.84 -0.95 1.32
CA PHE A 92 -8.68 -1.50 -0.03
C PHE A 92 -8.96 -0.46 -1.13
N ILE A 93 -9.97 0.39 -0.95
CA ILE A 93 -10.27 1.48 -1.91
C ILE A 93 -9.09 2.45 -1.99
N PHE A 94 -8.56 2.90 -0.84
CA PHE A 94 -7.43 3.81 -0.81
C PHE A 94 -6.14 3.17 -1.36
N SER A 95 -5.92 1.88 -1.13
CA SER A 95 -4.82 1.13 -1.73
C SER A 95 -4.91 1.13 -3.26
N GLY A 96 -6.11 0.92 -3.81
CA GLY A 96 -6.34 0.96 -5.27
C GLY A 96 -6.05 2.35 -5.85
N LEU A 97 -6.55 3.40 -5.19
CA LEU A 97 -6.30 4.79 -5.60
C LEU A 97 -4.81 5.17 -5.52
N ASP A 98 -4.10 4.73 -4.48
CA ASP A 98 -2.66 4.94 -4.34
C ASP A 98 -1.89 4.22 -5.46
N MET A 99 -2.25 2.98 -5.78
CA MET A 99 -1.62 2.20 -6.84
C MET A 99 -1.75 2.86 -8.21
N VAL A 100 -2.95 3.32 -8.59
CA VAL A 100 -3.18 4.02 -9.87
C VAL A 100 -2.38 5.32 -9.94
N ARG A 101 -2.36 6.09 -8.85
CA ARG A 101 -1.64 7.37 -8.81
C ARG A 101 -0.12 7.19 -8.86
N MET A 102 0.41 6.19 -8.16
CA MET A 102 1.83 5.83 -8.25
C MET A 102 2.22 5.37 -9.64
N GLN A 103 1.37 4.60 -10.32
CA GLN A 103 1.62 4.19 -11.70
C GLN A 103 1.65 5.40 -12.64
N ALA A 104 0.67 6.30 -12.55
CA ALA A 104 0.64 7.50 -13.36
C ALA A 104 1.87 8.41 -13.12
N GLU A 105 2.28 8.57 -11.86
CA GLU A 105 3.43 9.40 -11.51
C GLU A 105 4.76 8.78 -11.95
N ALA A 106 4.91 7.46 -11.83
CA ALA A 106 6.09 6.76 -12.34
C ALA A 106 6.17 6.78 -13.88
N LEU A 107 5.04 6.74 -14.59
CA LEU A 107 4.99 6.86 -16.06
C LEU A 107 5.39 8.27 -16.49
N ARG A 108 4.89 9.29 -15.79
CA ARG A 108 5.25 10.69 -16.02
C ARG A 108 6.76 10.91 -15.85
N ILE A 109 7.34 10.46 -14.74
CA ILE A 109 8.78 10.61 -14.48
C ILE A 109 9.60 9.80 -15.50
N GLY A 110 9.15 8.60 -15.88
CA GLY A 110 9.80 7.77 -16.89
C GLY A 110 9.87 8.44 -18.26
N ARG A 111 8.82 9.19 -18.66
CA ARG A 111 8.77 9.95 -19.92
C ARG A 111 9.59 11.23 -19.87
N GLU A 112 9.47 12.01 -18.78
CA GLU A 112 10.28 13.22 -18.57
C GLU A 112 11.80 12.90 -18.60
N GLY A 113 12.19 11.72 -18.09
CA GLY A 113 13.59 11.25 -18.15
C GLY A 113 14.05 10.75 -19.52
N ARG A 114 13.13 10.45 -20.45
CA ARG A 114 13.45 10.00 -21.82
C ARG A 114 13.64 11.17 -22.79
N ASP A 115 12.93 12.28 -22.58
CA ASP A 115 13.00 13.47 -23.44
C ASP A 115 14.13 14.44 -23.05
N GLY A 116 14.83 14.18 -21.93
CA GLY A 116 15.91 15.01 -21.39
C GLY A 116 17.34 14.56 -21.70
N THR A 117 17.54 13.55 -22.55
CA THR A 117 18.84 13.05 -23.04
C THR A 117 18.85 12.96 -24.54
#